data_AF-A0AA50TVX1-F1
#
_entry.id   AF-A0AA50TVX1-F1
#
_cell.length_a   1.000
_cell.length_b   1.000
_cell.length_c   1.000
_cell.angle_alpha   90.00
_cell.angle_beta   90.00
_cell.angle_gamma   90.00
#
_symmetry.space_group_name_H-M   'P 1'
#
loop_
_entity.id
_entity.type
_entity.pdbx_description
1 polymer ?
#
loop_
_entity_poly.entity_id
_entity_poly.type
_entity_poly.pdbx_seq_one_letter_code
_entity_poly.pdbx_strand_id
1 'polypeptide(L)' 'KVKDLSAKYKYIRRTRPDGNCFFRAFSYAYLEYLLTDKDEYEKFYEIAKNSKEILVALGFPQFTVEDFY' A
#
# COMPACT_ATOMS: atom_id res chain seq x y z
N LYS A 1 -12.18 13.14 21.74
CA LYS A 1 -11.61 12.58 20.49
C LYS A 1 -10.10 12.32 20.56
N VAL A 2 -9.23 13.34 20.68
CA VAL A 2 -7.76 13.09 20.74
C VAL A 2 -7.33 12.34 22.01
N LYS A 3 -7.88 12.71 23.18
CA LYS A 3 -7.63 11.99 24.45
C LYS A 3 -8.04 10.51 24.38
N ASP A 4 -9.17 10.22 23.75
CA ASP A 4 -9.67 8.85 23.57
C ASP A 4 -8.76 8.03 22.65
N LEU A 5 -8.21 8.66 21.60
CA LEU A 5 -7.25 8.02 20.69
C LEU A 5 -5.91 7.76 21.39
N SER A 6 -5.40 8.70 22.19
CA SER A 6 -4.15 8.49 22.93
C SER A 6 -4.25 7.38 23.98
N ALA A 7 -5.45 7.06 24.46
CA ALA A 7 -5.66 5.93 25.35
C ALA A 7 -5.60 4.56 24.64
N LYS A 8 -5.86 4.53 23.31
CA LYS A 8 -5.93 3.29 22.51
C LYS A 8 -4.68 3.05 21.67
N TYR A 9 -4.02 4.11 21.20
CA TYR A 9 -2.91 4.05 20.27
C TYR A 9 -1.70 4.76 20.85
N LYS A 10 -0.56 4.07 20.87
CA LYS A 10 0.68 4.56 21.47
C LYS A 10 1.48 5.49 20.56
N TYR A 11 1.38 5.31 19.24
CA TYR A 11 2.21 6.01 18.26
C TYR A 11 1.37 6.52 17.09
N ILE A 12 1.87 7.57 16.42
CA ILE A 12 1.31 8.12 15.19
C ILE A 12 2.46 8.58 14.28
N ARG A 13 2.38 8.22 12.99
CA ARG A 13 3.27 8.73 11.94
C ARG A 13 2.46 9.65 11.02
N ARG A 14 2.94 10.88 10.82
CA ARG A 14 2.27 11.84 9.91
C ARG A 14 2.72 11.60 8.48
N THR A 15 1.84 11.85 7.53
CA THR A 15 2.14 11.86 6.09
C THR A 15 1.99 13.28 5.53
N ARG A 16 2.75 13.57 4.46
CA ARG A 16 2.69 14.88 3.78
C ARG A 16 1.32 15.05 3.11
N PRO A 17 0.59 16.18 3.33
CA PRO A 17 -0.73 16.40 2.73
C PRO A 17 -0.60 16.97 1.31
N ASP A 18 -0.19 16.14 0.36
CA ASP A 18 0.14 16.54 -1.03
C ASP A 18 -0.81 15.92 -2.08
N GLY A 19 -2.03 15.56 -1.69
CA GLY A 19 -2.99 14.85 -2.55
C GLY A 19 -2.73 13.34 -2.70
N ASN A 20 -1.53 12.87 -2.36
CA ASN A 20 -1.15 11.45 -2.39
C ASN A 20 -1.07 10.81 -0.99
N CYS A 21 -1.47 11.55 0.05
CA CYS A 21 -1.28 11.16 1.44
C CYS A 21 -1.96 9.83 1.81
N PHE A 22 -3.10 9.52 1.19
CA PHE A 22 -3.82 8.27 1.41
C PHE A 22 -3.03 7.06 0.88
N PHE A 23 -2.67 7.06 -0.41
CA PHE A 23 -1.89 6.00 -1.03
C PHE A 23 -0.57 5.79 -0.28
N ARG A 24 0.12 6.88 0.06
CA ARG A 24 1.39 6.84 0.80
C ARG A 24 1.25 6.25 2.20
N ALA A 25 0.22 6.66 2.96
CA ALA A 25 -0.01 6.17 4.32
C ALA A 25 -0.38 4.69 4.32
N PHE A 26 -1.31 4.29 3.44
CA PHE A 26 -1.78 2.92 3.33
C PHE A 26 -0.66 1.99 2.89
N SER A 27 0.00 2.27 1.76
CA SER A 27 1.06 1.40 1.24
C SER A 27 2.20 1.23 2.24
N TYR A 28 2.63 2.31 2.90
CA TYR A 28 3.68 2.21 3.93
C TYR A 28 3.25 1.31 5.10
N ALA A 29 2.08 1.57 5.69
CA ALA A 29 1.61 0.81 6.86
C ALA A 29 1.33 -0.66 6.53
N TYR A 30 0.80 -0.93 5.33
CA TYR A 30 0.52 -2.29 4.89
C TYR A 30 1.82 -3.07 4.66
N LEU A 31 2.81 -2.49 3.97
CA LEU A 31 4.11 -3.14 3.80
C LEU A 31 4.82 -3.37 5.14
N GLU A 32 4.70 -2.46 6.11
CA GLU A 32 5.22 -2.65 7.47
C GLU A 32 4.55 -3.85 8.18
N TYR A 33 3.24 -4.03 7.98
CA TYR A 33 2.51 -5.20 8.49
C TYR A 33 2.98 -6.52 7.85
N LEU A 34 3.23 -6.53 6.53
CA LEU A 34 3.70 -7.73 5.81
C LEU A 34 5.06 -8.24 6.31
N LEU A 35 5.88 -7.38 6.94
CA LEU A 35 7.13 -7.83 7.58
C LEU A 35 6.88 -8.76 8.78
N THR A 36 5.67 -8.72 9.34
CA THR A 36 5.29 -9.50 10.54
C THR A 36 4.38 -10.69 10.21
N ASP A 37 3.82 -10.73 9.01
CA ASP A 37 2.85 -11.75 8.57
C ASP A 37 3.27 -12.29 7.19
N LYS A 38 3.91 -13.46 7.21
CA LYS A 38 4.44 -14.10 6.00
C LYS A 38 3.33 -14.65 5.09
N ASP A 39 2.27 -15.19 5.67
CA ASP A 39 1.17 -15.77 4.88
C ASP A 39 0.43 -14.68 4.12
N GLU A 40 0.23 -13.51 4.76
CA GLU A 40 -0.35 -12.37 4.07
C GLU A 40 0.60 -11.77 3.02
N TYR A 41 1.91 -11.77 3.29
CA TYR A 41 2.91 -11.38 2.31
C TYR A 41 2.83 -12.24 1.04
N GLU A 42 2.74 -13.56 1.17
CA GLU A 42 2.67 -14.47 0.02
C GLU A 42 1.42 -14.20 -0.83
N LYS A 43 0.26 -13.95 -0.21
CA LYS A 43 -0.96 -13.55 -0.94
C LYS A 43 -0.80 -12.21 -1.65
N PHE A 44 -0.25 -11.20 -0.94
CA PHE A 44 -0.01 -9.88 -1.52
C PHE A 44 0.95 -9.97 -2.71
N TYR A 45 2.02 -10.76 -2.59
CA TYR A 45 3.01 -10.96 -3.63
C TYR A 45 2.38 -11.55 -4.90
N GLU A 46 1.56 -12.58 -4.79
CA GLU A 46 0.90 -13.15 -5.97
C GLU A 46 -0.08 -12.16 -6.62
N ILE A 47 -0.79 -11.33 -5.84
CA ILE A 47 -1.63 -10.26 -6.41
C ILE A 47 -0.78 -9.21 -7.12
N ALA A 48 0.28 -8.74 -6.48
CA ALA A 48 1.19 -7.74 -7.04
C ALA A 48 1.82 -8.25 -8.33
N LYS A 49 2.32 -9.50 -8.34
CA LYS A 49 2.95 -10.17 -9.48
C LYS A 49 2.04 -10.27 -10.72
N ASN A 50 0.73 -10.40 -10.51
CA ASN A 50 -0.23 -10.51 -11.62
C ASN A 50 -0.81 -9.14 -12.02
N SER A 51 -0.53 -8.07 -11.29
CA SER A 51 -1.16 -6.76 -11.49
C SER A 51 -0.80 -6.09 -12.82
N LYS A 52 0.43 -6.28 -13.33
CA LYS A 52 0.84 -5.76 -14.65
C LYS A 52 -0.05 -6.30 -15.76
N GLU A 53 -0.22 -7.62 -15.80
CA GLU A 53 -1.00 -8.29 -16.82
C GLU A 53 -2.47 -7.86 -16.77
N ILE A 54 -3.01 -7.69 -15.55
CA ILE A 54 -4.37 -7.16 -15.35
C ILE A 54 -4.49 -5.74 -15.92
N LEU A 55 -3.53 -4.85 -15.65
CA LEU A 55 -3.55 -3.47 -16.17
C LEU A 55 -3.45 -3.44 -17.70
N VAL A 56 -2.57 -4.24 -18.29
CA VAL A 56 -2.45 -4.35 -19.76
C VAL A 56 -3.75 -4.90 -20.37
N ALA A 57 -4.36 -5.91 -19.76
CA ALA A 57 -5.64 -6.47 -20.21
C ALA A 57 -6.80 -5.45 -20.12
N LEU A 58 -6.72 -4.51 -19.18
CA LEU A 58 -7.66 -3.39 -19.05
C LEU A 58 -7.38 -2.23 -20.03
N GLY A 59 -6.38 -2.36 -20.90
CA GLY A 59 -6.07 -1.38 -21.95
C GLY A 59 -5.08 -0.29 -21.53
N PHE A 60 -4.40 -0.42 -20.39
CA PHE A 60 -3.31 0.49 -20.04
C PHE A 60 -2.10 0.24 -20.95
N PRO A 61 -1.38 1.29 -21.39
CA PRO A 61 -0.24 1.10 -22.27
C PRO A 61 0.89 0.36 -21.54
N GLN A 62 1.24 -0.84 -22.05
CA GLN A 62 2.23 -1.72 -21.43
C GLN A 62 3.56 -1.00 -21.14
N PHE A 63 4.07 -0.25 -22.11
CA PHE A 63 5.32 0.51 -21.97
C PHE A 63 5.31 1.44 -20.75
N THR A 64 4.20 2.17 -20.54
CA THR A 64 4.10 3.10 -19.40
C THR A 64 3.86 2.41 -18.07
N VAL A 65 3.20 1.24 -18.06
CA VAL A 65 2.96 0.47 -16.83
C VAL A 65 4.25 -0.19 -16.34
N GLU A 66 5.09 -0.66 -17.26
CA GLU A 66 6.36 -1.33 -16.97
C GLU A 66 7.37 -0.44 -16.25
N ASP A 67 7.33 0.89 -16.47
CA ASP A 67 8.20 1.83 -15.76
C ASP A 67 7.87 1.95 -14.25
N PHE A 68 6.65 1.59 -13.84
CA PHE A 68 6.18 1.72 -12.45
C PHE A 68 5.98 0.40 -11.72
N TYR A 69 5.93 -0.71 -12.46
CA TYR A 69 5.66 -2.06 -11.95
C TYR A 69 6.92 -2.72 -11.40
#